data_AF-A0A7V9LB73-F1
#
_entry.id   AF-A0A7V9LB73-F1
#
_cell.length_a   1.000
_cell.length_b   1.000
_cell.length_c   1.000
_cell.angle_alpha   90.00
_cell.angle_beta   90.00
_cell.angle_gamma   90.00
#
_symmetry.space_group_name_H-M   'P 1'
#
loop_
_entity.id
_entity.type
_entity.pdbx_description
1 polymer ?
#
loop_
_entity_poly.entity_id
_entity_poly.type
_entity_poly.pdbx_seq_one_letter_code
_entity_poly.pdbx_strand_id
1 'polypeptide(L)' 'MTAPQPAPPTDNRQTAQKLVNLSHILGWGGLGLLLVLGPVVLFGVNPTGGLVVMGIGFLSAFVGAILGQVGRGMQGRVI' A
#
# COMPACT_ATOMS: atom_id res chain seq x y z
N MET A 1 -44.03 -12.42 -12.01
CA MET A 1 -42.78 -13.15 -11.70
C MET A 1 -41.65 -12.14 -11.77
N THR A 2 -41.25 -11.58 -10.62
CA THR A 2 -40.16 -10.60 -10.50
C THR A 2 -38.82 -11.32 -10.55
N ALA A 3 -37.96 -10.94 -11.50
CA ALA A 3 -36.60 -11.47 -11.61
C ALA A 3 -35.80 -11.19 -10.32
N PRO A 4 -34.92 -12.09 -9.87
CA PRO A 4 -34.06 -11.83 -8.73
C PRO A 4 -33.16 -10.63 -9.04
N GLN A 5 -33.36 -9.55 -8.30
CA GLN A 5 -32.52 -8.37 -8.35
C GLN A 5 -31.08 -8.77 -7.98
N PRO A 6 -30.06 -8.45 -8.79
CA PRO A 6 -28.68 -8.75 -8.40
C PRO A 6 -28.38 -7.98 -7.12
N ALA A 7 -27.97 -8.69 -6.07
CA ALA A 7 -27.52 -8.06 -4.82
C ALA A 7 -26.47 -6.98 -5.15
N PRO A 8 -26.56 -5.78 -4.57
CA PRO A 8 -25.61 -4.71 -4.85
C PRO A 8 -24.18 -5.19 -4.49
N PRO A 9 -23.17 -4.95 -5.34
CA PRO A 9 -21.80 -5.39 -5.10
C PRO A 9 -21.08 -4.49 -4.06
N THR A 10 -21.65 -4.38 -2.85
CA THR A 10 -21.13 -3.53 -1.77
C THR A 10 -19.83 -4.07 -1.17
N ASP A 11 -19.65 -5.39 -1.09
CA ASP A 11 -18.47 -6.01 -0.45
C ASP A 11 -17.17 -5.75 -1.21
N ASN A 12 -17.23 -5.78 -2.54
CA ASN A 12 -16.03 -5.59 -3.37
C ASN A 12 -15.53 -4.15 -3.33
N ARG A 13 -16.43 -3.16 -3.21
CA ARG A 13 -16.05 -1.74 -3.09
C ARG A 13 -15.38 -1.44 -1.75
N GLN A 14 -15.93 -1.95 -0.64
CA GLN A 14 -15.32 -1.77 0.69
C GLN A 14 -13.96 -2.45 0.78
N THR A 15 -13.83 -3.67 0.25
CA THR A 15 -12.57 -4.41 0.25
C THR A 15 -11.51 -3.70 -0.59
N ALA A 16 -11.88 -3.21 -1.78
CA ALA A 16 -10.98 -2.45 -2.63
C ALA A 16 -10.54 -1.12 -2.00
N GLN A 17 -11.43 -0.40 -1.32
CA GLN A 17 -11.06 0.81 -0.56
C GLN A 17 -10.09 0.51 0.59
N LYS A 18 -10.28 -0.59 1.33
CA LYS A 18 -9.36 -1.02 2.38
C LYS A 18 -7.96 -1.34 1.82
N LEU A 19 -7.89 -2.04 0.68
CA LEU A 19 -6.63 -2.32 -0.03
C LEU A 19 -5.92 -1.04 -0.51
N VAL A 20 -6.68 -0.06 -0.99
CA VAL A 20 -6.12 1.25 -1.40
C VAL A 20 -5.63 2.06 -0.20
N ASN A 21 -6.32 2.01 0.94
CA ASN A 21 -5.84 2.67 2.16
C ASN A 21 -4.60 1.97 2.74
N LEU A 22 -4.58 0.64 2.78
CA LEU A 22 -3.41 -0.14 3.23
C LEU A 22 -2.19 0.12 2.34
N SER A 23 -2.37 0.16 1.02
CA SER A 23 -1.29 0.52 0.09
C SER A 23 -0.80 1.95 0.26
N HIS A 24 -1.69 2.90 0.58
CA HIS A 24 -1.27 4.26 0.93
C HIS A 24 -0.43 4.29 2.20
N ILE A 25 -0.85 3.59 3.25
CA ILE A 25 -0.11 3.54 4.52
C ILE A 25 1.24 2.84 4.33
N LEU A 26 1.29 1.71 3.64
CA LEU A 26 2.55 1.02 3.33
C LEU A 26 3.44 1.84 2.38
N GLY A 27 2.84 2.52 1.39
CA GLY A 27 3.54 3.35 0.42
C GLY A 27 4.20 4.56 1.08
N TRP A 28 3.41 5.38 1.79
CA TRP A 28 3.90 6.55 2.50
C TRP A 28 4.76 6.20 3.71
N GLY A 29 4.43 5.13 4.44
CA GLY A 29 5.25 4.61 5.53
C GLY A 29 6.61 4.10 5.04
N GLY A 30 6.63 3.36 3.92
CA GLY A 30 7.85 2.92 3.27
C GLY A 30 8.71 4.07 2.73
N LEU A 31 8.07 5.07 2.10
CA LEU A 31 8.74 6.29 1.66
C LEU A 31 9.31 7.11 2.83
N GLY A 32 8.58 7.22 3.95
CA GLY A 32 9.08 7.89 5.15
C GLY A 32 10.27 7.17 5.76
N LEU A 33 10.23 5.83 5.82
CA LEU A 33 11.36 5.01 6.25
C LEU A 33 12.57 5.16 5.31
N LEU A 34 12.35 5.25 4.00
CA LEU A 34 13.43 5.30 3.02
C LEU A 34 14.05 6.71 2.89
N LEU A 35 13.24 7.76 2.91
CA LEU A 35 13.66 9.14 2.64
C LEU A 35 14.01 9.92 3.90
N VAL A 36 13.45 9.56 5.06
CA VAL A 36 13.66 10.28 6.32
C VAL A 36 14.45 9.41 7.29
N LEU A 37 13.89 8.26 7.69
CA LEU A 37 14.49 7.45 8.75
C LEU A 37 15.80 6.79 8.31
N GLY A 38 15.86 6.33 7.07
CA GLY A 38 17.02 5.68 6.47
C GLY A 38 18.28 6.55 6.51
N PRO A 39 18.26 7.77 5.94
CA PRO A 39 19.39 8.69 6.01
C PRO A 39 19.75 9.09 7.44
N VAL A 40 18.76 9.32 8.31
CA VAL A 40 19.01 9.68 9.73
C VAL A 40 19.78 8.57 10.44
N VAL A 41 19.40 7.30 10.23
CA VAL A 41 20.11 6.16 10.84
C VAL A 41 21.45 5.91 10.14
N LEU A 42 21.50 6.03 8.81
CA LEU A 42 22.70 5.80 7.97
C LEU A 42 23.83 6.77 8.33
N PHE A 43 23.54 8.06 8.45
CA PHE A 43 24.51 9.11 8.69
C PHE A 43 24.64 9.51 10.17
N GLY A 44 23.62 9.26 10.99
CA GLY A 44 23.57 9.72 12.38
C GLY A 44 23.78 8.66 13.44
N VAL A 45 23.63 7.37 13.13
CA VAL A 45 23.66 6.29 14.14
C VAL A 45 24.58 5.15 13.74
N ASN A 46 24.25 4.44 12.66
CA ASN A 46 24.98 3.27 12.20
C ASN A 46 24.73 3.06 10.70
N PRO A 47 25.78 3.05 9.86
CA PRO A 47 25.61 2.93 8.42
C PRO A 47 24.97 1.59 8.00
N THR A 48 25.31 0.49 8.67
CA THR A 48 24.70 -0.82 8.40
C THR A 48 23.22 -0.84 8.78
N GLY A 49 22.86 -0.22 9.91
CA GLY A 49 21.46 -0.07 10.33
C GLY A 49 20.65 0.77 9.36
N GLY A 50 21.24 1.87 8.84
CA GLY A 50 20.62 2.74 7.86
C GLY A 50 20.30 2.03 6.54
N LEU A 51 21.24 1.21 6.04
CA LEU A 51 21.00 0.41 4.82
C LEU A 51 19.86 -0.60 5.00
N VAL A 52 19.76 -1.23 6.17
CA VAL A 52 18.66 -2.17 6.49
C VAL A 52 17.32 -1.43 6.53
N VAL A 53 17.25 -0.28 7.18
CA VAL A 53 16.05 0.55 7.25
C VAL A 53 15.61 1.03 5.86
N MET A 54 16.55 1.48 5.03
CA MET A 54 16.26 1.84 3.64
C MET A 54 15.76 0.65 2.82
N GLY A 55 16.34 -0.54 3.01
CA GLY A 55 15.87 -1.77 2.36
C GLY A 55 14.43 -2.14 2.74
N ILE A 56 14.08 -2.05 4.02
CA ILE A 56 12.71 -2.30 4.52
C ILE A 56 11.74 -1.22 3.99
N GLY A 57 12.18 0.04 3.96
CA GLY A 57 11.40 1.14 3.39
C GLY A 57 11.10 0.91 1.90
N PHE A 58 12.09 0.45 1.14
CA PHE A 58 11.94 0.13 -0.28
C PHE A 58 10.95 -1.01 -0.49
N LEU A 59 11.10 -2.11 0.24
CA LEU A 59 10.19 -3.26 0.20
C LEU A 59 8.75 -2.86 0.55
N SER A 60 8.57 -2.05 1.59
CA SER A 60 7.25 -1.57 2.01
C SER A 60 6.61 -0.66 0.96
N ALA A 61 7.39 0.24 0.36
CA ALA A 61 6.91 1.11 -0.72
C ALA A 61 6.56 0.32 -1.98
N PHE A 62 7.37 -0.69 -2.33
CA PHE A 62 7.14 -1.56 -3.48
C PHE A 62 5.88 -2.42 -3.31
N VAL A 63 5.71 -3.06 -2.15
CA VAL A 63 4.48 -3.82 -1.82
C VAL A 63 3.27 -2.89 -1.78
N GLY A 64 3.40 -1.70 -1.20
CA GLY A 64 2.35 -0.67 -1.24
C GLY A 64 1.95 -0.30 -2.67
N ALA A 65 2.91 -0.08 -3.57
CA ALA A 65 2.64 0.23 -4.97
C ALA A 65 1.87 -0.90 -5.68
N ILE A 66 2.28 -2.16 -5.48
CA ILE A 66 1.60 -3.34 -6.06
C ILE A 66 0.17 -3.46 -5.52
N LEU A 67 -0.01 -3.39 -4.21
CA LEU A 67 -1.34 -3.46 -3.60
C LEU A 67 -2.24 -2.31 -4.07
N GLY A 68 -1.67 -1.12 -4.29
CA GLY A 68 -2.39 0.03 -4.83
C GLY A 68 -2.84 -0.19 -6.27
N GLN A 69 -2.00 -0.81 -7.10
CA GLN A 69 -2.38 -1.18 -8.47
C GLN A 69 -3.45 -2.27 -8.50
N VAL A 70 -3.34 -3.30 -7.65
CA VAL A 70 -4.35 -4.36 -7.50
C VAL A 70 -5.69 -3.76 -7.04
N GLY A 71 -5.66 -2.87 -6.04
CA GLY A 71 -6.85 -2.18 -5.54
C GLY A 71 -7.55 -1.34 -6.61
N ARG A 72 -6.80 -0.60 -7.44
CA ARG A 72 -7.37 0.15 -8.57
C ARG A 72 -7.93 -0.76 -9.67
N GLY A 73 -7.25 -1.87 -9.97
CA GLY A 73 -7.74 -2.86 -10.94
C GLY A 73 -9.06 -3.50 -10.49
N MET A 74 -9.22 -3.74 -9.18
CA MET A 74 -10.49 -4.21 -8.61
C MET A 74 -11.58 -3.13 -8.65
N GLN A 75 -11.27 -1.86 -8.40
CA GLN A 75 -12.25 -0.77 -8.53
C GLN A 75 -12.71 -0.59 -9.99
N GLY A 76 -11.81 -0.71 -10.97
CA GLY A 76 -12.13 -0.57 -12.39
C GLY A 76 -12.99 -1.68 -12.98
N ARG A 77 -13.04 -2.87 -12.36
CA ARG A 77 -13.95 -3.97 -12.75
C ARG A 77 -15.38 -3.84 -12.18
N VAL A 78 -15.63 -2.87 -11.29
CA VAL A 78 -16.92 -2.67 -10.60
C VAL A 78 -17.67 -1.43 -11.14
N ILE A 79 -17.15 -0.79 -12.20
CA ILE A 79 -17.79 0.31 -12.92
C ILE A 79 -18.38 -0.21 -14.23
#